data_AF-A0A2V5UKB3-F1
#
_entry.id   AF-A0A2V5UKB3-F1
#
_cell.length_a   1.000
_cell.length_b   1.000
_cell.length_c   1.000
_cell.angle_alpha   90.00
_cell.angle_beta   90.00
_cell.angle_gamma   90.00
#
_symmetry.space_group_name_H-M   'P 1'
#
loop_
_entity.id
_entity.type
_entity.pdbx_description
1 polymer ?
#
loop_
_entity_poly.entity_id
_entity_poly.type
_entity_poly.pdbx_seq_one_letter_code
_entity_poly.pdbx_strand_id
1 'polypeptide(L)'
;MRLYEQNRLSPVRILLQENRVTKLSARQSVRTGNFFTIGYEQSSIRRFLSLLRSHEVEIVIDVRQIPLSRKPGFSKYHLSTTLENAGIEYHHVVNLGAPKRLRERLHNGGSWWQYSKGYNLVLQRERFGGLMN
;
A
#
# COMPACT_ATOMS: atom_id res chain seq x y z
N MET A 1 11.06 19.48 -0.42
CA MET A 1 10.71 18.18 -1.03
C MET A 1 11.94 17.29 -0.91
N ARG A 2 12.02 16.47 0.13
CA ARG A 2 13.15 15.57 0.33
C ARG A 2 12.74 14.22 -0.26
N LEU A 3 13.19 13.95 -1.48
CA LEU A 3 13.22 12.60 -2.02
C LEU A 3 14.10 11.81 -1.05
N TYR A 4 13.53 10.85 -0.33
CA TYR A 4 14.35 9.84 0.33
C TYR A 4 14.86 8.90 -0.76
N GLU A 5 15.94 9.33 -1.44
CA GLU A 5 16.98 8.42 -1.88
C GLU A 5 17.89 8.22 -0.66
N GLN A 6 17.55 7.28 0.21
CA GLN A 6 18.48 6.81 1.24
C GLN A 6 18.68 5.30 1.11
N ASN A 7 19.89 5.00 0.65
CA ASN A 7 20.65 3.75 0.75
C ASN A 7 20.15 2.60 -0.13
N ARG A 8 20.82 2.31 -1.25
CA ARG A 8 22.12 1.60 -1.26
C ARG A 8 22.16 0.49 -0.21
N LEU A 9 21.23 -0.46 -0.32
CA LEU A 9 21.66 -1.83 -0.12
C LEU A 9 22.22 -2.31 -1.45
N SER A 10 23.52 -2.62 -1.40
CA SER A 10 24.28 -3.47 -2.31
C SER A 10 23.41 -4.61 -2.88
N PRO A 11 23.73 -5.14 -4.07
CA PRO A 11 22.83 -6.02 -4.82
C PRO A 11 22.30 -7.08 -3.88
N VAL A 12 20.99 -7.35 -3.94
CA VAL A 12 20.37 -8.48 -3.26
C VAL A 12 21.30 -9.67 -3.49
N ARG A 13 22.15 -9.94 -2.50
CA ARG A 13 22.94 -11.14 -2.44
C ARG A 13 21.88 -12.14 -2.10
N ILE A 14 21.34 -12.75 -3.15
CA ILE A 14 20.64 -14.02 -3.05
C ILE A 14 21.68 -14.93 -2.40
N LEU A 15 21.69 -14.97 -1.08
CA LEU A 15 22.25 -16.08 -0.35
C LEU A 15 21.38 -17.24 -0.78
N LEU A 16 21.86 -17.94 -1.81
CA LEU A 16 21.57 -19.34 -2.07
C LEU A 16 22.00 -20.11 -0.82
N GLN A 17 21.25 -19.98 0.27
CA GLN A 17 21.10 -21.11 1.15
C GLN A 17 20.06 -21.99 0.48
N GLU A 18 20.44 -23.24 0.23
CA GLU A 18 19.64 -24.30 -0.36
C GLU A 18 18.37 -24.55 0.47
N ASN A 19 17.39 -23.66 0.37
CA ASN A 19 16.04 -23.99 0.72
C ASN A 19 15.52 -24.84 -0.43
N ARG A 20 15.63 -26.17 -0.27
CA ARG A 20 14.87 -27.14 -1.08
C ARG A 20 13.39 -26.76 -0.99
N VAL A 21 12.92 -25.97 -1.95
CA VAL A 21 11.50 -25.74 -2.17
C VAL A 21 10.94 -27.01 -2.80
N THR A 22 10.55 -27.96 -1.96
CA THR A 22 9.82 -29.15 -2.42
C THR A 22 8.49 -28.71 -3.02
N LYS A 23 8.42 -28.78 -4.36
CA LYS A 23 7.22 -28.82 -5.21
C LYS A 23 6.23 -27.66 -5.02
N LEU A 24 6.54 -26.51 -5.60
CA LEU A 24 5.48 -25.61 -6.09
C LEU A 24 5.13 -26.04 -7.53
N SER A 25 3.89 -26.50 -7.66
CA SER A 25 3.25 -26.96 -8.90
C SER A 25 3.29 -25.90 -10.01
N ALA A 26 3.56 -26.35 -11.23
CA ALA A 26 3.75 -25.58 -12.47
C ALA A 26 2.50 -24.81 -12.99
N ARG A 27 1.72 -24.15 -12.12
CA ARG A 27 0.42 -23.54 -12.50
C ARG A 27 0.25 -22.04 -12.31
N GLN A 28 1.21 -21.30 -11.79
CA GLN A 28 1.09 -19.83 -11.72
C GLN A 28 2.35 -19.18 -12.25
N SER A 29 2.29 -18.66 -13.49
CA SER A 29 3.27 -17.69 -13.93
C SER A 29 3.16 -16.49 -12.98
N VAL A 30 4.25 -16.16 -12.31
CA VAL A 30 4.31 -14.94 -11.51
C VAL A 30 4.19 -13.79 -12.50
N ARG A 31 3.05 -13.09 -12.50
CA ARG A 31 2.91 -11.87 -13.29
C ARG A 31 3.82 -10.81 -12.69
N THR A 32 4.78 -10.34 -13.48
CA THR A 32 5.63 -9.20 -13.13
C THR A 32 4.82 -7.92 -13.33
N GLY A 33 4.51 -7.23 -12.22
CA GLY A 33 3.88 -5.92 -12.23
C GLY A 33 4.71 -4.92 -11.44
N ASN A 34 4.70 -3.66 -11.86
CA ASN A 34 5.37 -2.58 -11.13
C ASN A 34 4.49 -2.11 -9.96
N PHE A 35 5.08 -2.01 -8.77
CA PHE A 35 4.40 -1.51 -7.58
C PHE A 35 4.99 -0.17 -7.16
N PHE A 36 4.11 0.80 -6.92
CA PHE A 36 4.46 2.13 -6.46
C PHE A 36 3.78 2.44 -5.13
N THR A 37 4.41 3.32 -4.34
CA THR A 37 3.79 3.92 -3.17
C THR A 37 3.65 5.42 -3.38
N ILE A 38 2.51 5.99 -3.03
CA ILE A 38 2.27 7.43 -3.13
C ILE A 38 1.49 7.93 -1.92
N GLY A 39 1.94 9.06 -1.36
CA GLY A 39 1.22 9.80 -0.32
C GLY A 39 0.62 11.10 -0.88
N TYR A 40 -0.48 11.58 -0.30
CA TYR A 40 -1.18 12.77 -0.79
C TYR A 40 -1.03 14.01 0.09
N GLU A 41 -0.40 13.93 1.27
CA GLU A 41 -0.42 14.99 2.29
C GLU A 41 0.03 16.36 1.75
N GLN A 42 1.03 16.39 0.86
CA GLN A 42 1.58 17.59 0.25
C GLN A 42 1.25 17.74 -1.25
N SER A 43 0.26 16.99 -1.78
CA SER A 43 -0.05 16.98 -3.23
C SER A 43 -1.43 17.55 -3.53
N SER A 44 -1.58 18.43 -4.53
CA SER A 44 -2.91 18.69 -5.08
C SER A 44 -3.43 17.45 -5.83
N ILE A 45 -4.75 17.36 -6.05
CA ILE A 45 -5.32 16.26 -6.84
C ILE A 45 -4.78 16.26 -8.29
N ARG A 46 -4.56 17.44 -8.88
CA ARG A 46 -3.94 17.58 -10.21
C ARG A 46 -2.52 17.02 -10.24
N ARG A 47 -1.69 17.35 -9.24
CA ARG A 47 -0.31 16.82 -9.14
C ARG A 47 -0.32 15.31 -8.92
N PHE A 48 -1.25 14.82 -8.10
CA PHE A 48 -1.41 13.38 -7.85
C PHE A 48 -1.71 12.63 -9.15
N LEU A 49 -2.72 13.06 -9.92
CA LEU A 49 -3.04 12.47 -11.22
C LEU A 49 -1.90 12.57 -12.23
N SER A 50 -1.18 13.69 -12.26
CA SER A 50 -0.02 13.85 -13.15
C SER A 50 1.06 12.81 -12.85
N LEU A 51 1.30 12.50 -11.58
CA LEU A 51 2.30 11.50 -11.17
C LEU A 51 1.85 10.08 -11.51
N LEU A 52 0.57 9.77 -11.34
CA LEU A 52 0.03 8.47 -11.73
C LEU A 52 0.18 8.24 -13.24
N ARG A 53 -0.18 9.24 -14.05
CA ARG A 53 -0.06 9.18 -15.52
C ARG A 53 1.38 9.09 -15.98
N SER A 54 2.30 9.84 -15.38
CA SER A 54 3.71 9.81 -15.79
C SER A 54 4.42 8.49 -15.48
N HIS A 55 3.83 7.65 -14.63
CA HIS A 55 4.32 6.32 -14.29
C HIS A 55 3.39 5.21 -14.80
N GLU A 56 2.46 5.56 -15.69
CA GLU A 56 1.54 4.61 -16.33
C GLU A 56 0.77 3.75 -15.31
N VAL A 57 0.37 4.36 -14.18
CA VAL A 57 -0.38 3.65 -13.14
C VAL A 57 -1.82 3.45 -13.60
N GLU A 58 -2.19 2.19 -13.78
CA GLU A 58 -3.53 1.77 -14.19
C GLU A 58 -4.49 1.59 -12.99
N ILE A 59 -3.94 1.30 -11.80
CA ILE A 59 -4.74 0.93 -10.62
C ILE A 59 -4.22 1.66 -9.37
N VAL A 60 -5.14 2.28 -8.62
CA VAL A 60 -4.90 2.81 -7.28
C VAL A 60 -5.58 1.93 -6.24
N ILE A 61 -4.76 1.34 -5.36
CA ILE A 61 -5.24 0.65 -4.17
C ILE A 61 -5.23 1.60 -2.98
N ASP A 62 -6.40 1.98 -2.51
CA ASP A 62 -6.56 2.76 -1.28
C ASP A 62 -6.58 1.84 -0.07
N VAL A 63 -5.52 1.91 0.73
CA VAL A 63 -5.35 1.11 1.94
C VAL A 63 -5.80 1.86 3.20
N ARG A 64 -6.54 2.96 3.09
CA ARG A 64 -7.04 3.67 4.29
C ARG A 64 -8.15 2.88 4.95
N GLN A 65 -8.08 2.68 6.27
CA GLN A 65 -9.20 2.08 7.01
C GLN A 65 -10.48 2.91 6.85
N ILE A 66 -10.34 4.24 6.92
CA ILE A 66 -11.42 5.20 6.70
C ILE A 66 -10.92 6.20 5.65
N PRO A 67 -11.41 6.17 4.40
CA PRO A 67 -10.97 7.05 3.32
C PRO A 67 -11.62 8.45 3.39
N LEU A 68 -11.68 9.01 4.59
CA LEU A 68 -12.11 10.37 4.84
C LEU A 68 -10.88 11.29 4.78
N SER A 69 -10.98 12.37 4.03
CA SER A 69 -9.92 13.37 3.92
C SER A 69 -10.52 14.77 3.93
N ARG A 70 -9.89 15.67 4.68
CA ARG A 70 -10.16 17.12 4.62
C ARG A 70 -9.44 17.78 3.45
N LYS A 71 -8.53 17.07 2.78
CA LYS A 71 -7.80 17.59 1.62
C LYS A 71 -8.70 17.53 0.38
N PRO A 72 -8.91 18.65 -0.34
CA PRO A 72 -9.77 18.69 -1.51
C PRO A 72 -9.40 17.61 -2.54
N GLY A 73 -10.40 16.87 -3.02
CA GLY A 73 -10.22 15.79 -4.00
C GLY A 73 -9.78 14.43 -3.46
N PHE A 74 -9.51 14.29 -2.14
CA PHE A 74 -9.01 13.04 -1.56
C PHE A 74 -9.99 12.30 -0.64
N SER A 75 -11.25 12.75 -0.55
CA SER A 75 -12.32 11.92 0.00
C SER A 75 -12.65 10.79 -0.98
N LYS A 76 -13.12 9.63 -0.48
CA LYS A 76 -13.40 8.44 -1.30
C LYS A 76 -14.11 8.76 -2.62
N TYR A 77 -15.29 9.39 -2.54
CA TYR A 77 -16.10 9.72 -3.71
C TYR A 77 -15.35 10.59 -4.72
N HIS A 78 -14.74 11.70 -4.28
CA HIS A 78 -14.04 12.58 -5.20
C HIS A 78 -12.81 11.92 -5.81
N LEU A 79 -12.06 11.14 -5.02
CA LEU A 79 -10.89 10.43 -5.49
C LEU A 79 -11.26 9.36 -6.51
N SER A 80 -12.28 8.53 -6.24
CA SER A 80 -12.72 7.49 -7.16
C SER A 80 -13.19 8.10 -8.48
N THR A 81 -14.09 9.08 -8.43
CA THR A 81 -14.59 9.76 -9.64
C THR A 81 -13.46 10.43 -10.42
N THR A 82 -12.49 11.04 -9.74
CA THR A 82 -11.36 11.69 -10.41
C THR A 82 -10.44 10.68 -11.11
N LEU A 83 -10.23 9.51 -10.51
CA LEU A 83 -9.42 8.44 -11.09
C LEU A 83 -10.15 7.75 -12.26
N GLU A 84 -11.43 7.43 -12.08
CA GLU A 84 -12.29 6.84 -13.12
C GLU A 84 -12.34 7.73 -14.37
N ASN A 85 -12.55 9.04 -14.20
CA ASN A 85 -12.51 10.02 -15.29
C ASN A 85 -11.12 10.11 -15.96
N ALA A 86 -10.07 9.67 -15.28
CA ALA A 86 -8.71 9.60 -15.82
C ALA A 86 -8.35 8.23 -16.41
N GLY A 87 -9.29 7.27 -16.42
CA GLY A 87 -9.05 5.90 -16.89
C GLY A 87 -8.24 5.04 -15.92
N ILE A 88 -8.22 5.40 -14.62
CA ILE A 88 -7.46 4.70 -13.57
C ILE A 88 -8.45 4.02 -12.63
N GLU A 89 -8.30 2.72 -12.42
CA GLU A 89 -9.15 1.97 -11.49
C GLU A 89 -8.88 2.37 -10.04
N TYR A 90 -9.94 2.37 -9.22
CA TYR A 90 -9.84 2.63 -7.79
C TYR A 90 -10.42 1.46 -6.99
N HIS A 91 -9.58 0.83 -6.17
CA HIS A 91 -10.00 -0.23 -5.26
C HIS A 91 -9.72 0.18 -3.81
N HIS A 92 -10.73 0.08 -2.96
CA HIS A 92 -10.59 0.38 -1.53
C HIS A 92 -10.48 -0.92 -0.73
N VAL A 93 -9.29 -1.18 -0.17
CA VAL A 93 -9.01 -2.41 0.58
C VAL A 93 -8.90 -2.09 2.07
N VAL A 94 -10.06 -2.05 2.73
CA VAL A 94 -10.20 -1.68 4.16
C VAL A 94 -9.32 -2.52 5.07
N ASN A 95 -9.16 -3.80 4.76
CA ASN A 95 -8.43 -4.79 5.57
C ASN A 95 -6.92 -4.49 5.61
N LEU A 96 -6.40 -3.74 4.65
CA LEU A 96 -5.03 -3.23 4.64
C LEU A 96 -4.91 -1.87 5.34
N GLY A 97 -5.95 -1.44 6.05
CA GLY A 97 -5.97 -0.18 6.78
C GLY A 97 -5.50 -0.30 8.22
N ALA A 98 -4.73 0.68 8.66
CA ALA A 98 -4.29 0.81 10.05
C ALA A 98 -5.49 0.95 11.01
N PRO A 99 -5.70 -0.04 11.92
CA PRO A 99 -6.80 0.00 12.86
C PRO A 99 -6.77 1.24 13.77
N LYS A 100 -7.94 1.86 13.99
CA LYS A 100 -8.13 3.03 14.86
C LYS A 100 -7.38 2.90 16.20
N ARG A 101 -7.54 1.78 16.91
CA ARG A 101 -6.85 1.52 18.19
C ARG A 101 -5.32 1.64 18.13
N LEU A 102 -4.70 1.23 17.02
CA LEU A 102 -3.25 1.32 16.85
C LEU A 102 -2.83 2.76 16.55
N ARG A 103 -3.61 3.46 15.72
CA ARG A 103 -3.39 4.87 15.41
C ARG A 103 -3.53 5.77 16.64
N GLU A 104 -4.55 5.54 17.46
CA GLU A 104 -4.78 6.30 18.70
C GLU A 104 -3.65 6.09 19.70
N ARG A 105 -3.20 4.85 19.91
CA ARG A 105 -2.05 4.57 20.77
C ARG A 105 -0.78 5.27 20.29
N LEU A 106 -0.51 5.27 18.98
CA LEU A 106 0.63 5.98 18.42
C LEU A 106 0.51 7.50 18.62
N HIS A 107 -0.68 8.06 18.41
CA HIS A 107 -0.96 9.48 18.64
C HIS A 107 -0.77 9.89 20.11
N ASN A 108 -1.16 9.02 21.04
CA ASN A 108 -1.08 9.25 22.49
C ASN A 108 0.32 8.92 23.08
N GLY A 109 1.39 9.14 22.31
CA GLY A 109 2.77 8.95 22.77
C GLY A 109 3.30 7.51 22.71
N GLY A 110 2.56 6.58 22.11
CA GLY A 110 3.04 5.21 21.89
C GLY A 110 4.22 5.14 20.92
N SER A 111 5.02 4.08 21.01
CA SER A 111 6.19 3.92 20.14
C SER A 111 5.82 3.38 18.75
N TRP A 112 6.59 3.80 17.73
CA TRP A 112 6.49 3.27 16.37
C TRP A 112 6.64 1.74 16.31
N TRP A 113 7.54 1.17 17.12
CA TRP A 113 7.77 -0.27 17.16
C TRP A 113 6.53 -1.04 17.61
N GLN A 114 5.82 -0.56 18.65
CA GLN A 114 4.58 -1.18 19.10
C GLN A 114 3.47 -1.08 18.06
N TYR A 115 3.38 0.07 17.37
CA TYR A 115 2.45 0.24 16.25
C TYR A 115 2.75 -0.77 15.12
N SER A 116 4.00 -0.82 14.66
CA SER A 116 4.43 -1.70 13.57
C SER A 116 4.20 -3.17 13.89
N LYS A 117 4.59 -3.62 15.10
CA LYS A 117 4.33 -4.99 15.57
C LYS A 117 2.84 -5.30 15.60
N GLY A 118 2.02 -4.41 16.18
CA GLY A 118 0.57 -4.60 16.25
C GLY A 118 -0.09 -4.63 14.87
N TYR A 119 0.39 -3.82 13.94
CA TYR A 119 -0.13 -3.75 12.59
C TYR A 119 0.24 -4.99 11.76
N ASN A 120 1.47 -5.51 11.89
CA ASN A 120 1.87 -6.77 11.26
C ASN A 120 1.00 -7.96 11.71
N LEU A 121 0.58 -8.00 12.98
CA LEU A 121 -0.36 -9.02 13.47
C LEU A 121 -1.75 -8.90 12.83
N VAL A 122 -2.21 -7.69 12.54
CA VAL A 122 -3.46 -7.46 11.79
C VAL A 122 -3.32 -8.01 10.38
N LEU A 123 -2.25 -7.64 9.67
CA LEU A 123 -2.00 -8.11 8.30
C LEU A 123 -1.89 -9.64 8.20
N GLN A 124 -1.29 -10.30 9.19
CA GLN A 124 -1.22 -11.76 9.23
C GLN A 124 -2.62 -12.39 9.32
N ARG A 125 -3.52 -11.87 10.16
CA ARG A 125 -4.89 -12.37 10.26
C ARG A 125 -5.64 -12.25 8.93
N GLU A 126 -5.48 -11.13 8.24
CA GLU A 126 -6.13 -10.91 6.93
C GLU A 126 -5.62 -11.88 5.86
N ARG A 127 -4.32 -12.24 5.87
CA ARG A 127 -3.76 -13.24 4.92
C ARG A 127 -4.32 -14.64 5.12
N PHE A 128 -4.65 -15.03 6.35
CA PHE A 128 -5.20 -16.36 6.65
C PHE A 128 -6.74 -16.42 6.59
N GLY A 129 -7.43 -15.28 6.74
CA GLY A 129 -8.89 -15.20 6.63
C GLY A 129 -9.44 -15.43 5.22
N GLY A 130 -8.64 -15.16 4.18
CA GLY A 130 -9.02 -15.40 2.78
C GLY A 130 -8.88 -16.86 2.30
N LEU A 131 -8.37 -17.77 3.14
CA LEU A 131 -8.19 -19.20 2.82
C LEU A 131 -9.26 -20.10 3.47
N MET A 132 -10.29 -19.52 4.09
CA MET A 132 -11.35 -20.24 4.82
C MET A 132 -12.78 -19.93 4.33
N ASN A 133 -12.93 -19.39 3.12
CA ASN A 133 -14.23 -19.28 2.43
C ASN A 133 -14.14 -19.89 1.04
#